data_AF-A0AAN8Q3S1-F1
#
_entry.id   AF-A0AAN8Q3S1-F1
#
_cell.length_a   1.000
_cell.length_b   1.000
_cell.length_c   1.000
_cell.angle_alpha   90.00
_cell.angle_beta   90.00
_cell.angle_gamma   90.00
#
_symmetry.space_group_name_H-M   'P 1'
#
loop_
_entity.id
_entity.type
_entity.pdbx_description
1 polymer ?
#
loop_
_entity_poly.entity_id
_entity_poly.type
_entity_poly.pdbx_seq_one_letter_code
_entity_poly.pdbx_strand_id
1 'polypeptide(L)'
;MASDPTVFLLKCGVQQYAWGKIGSDSEVAKLSKNSNPDFNLKEDAPYAELWMGTHPNCPSYVDIPGKEEIKLEDWIKDHRDKLGSEVNTYFDGKLPFLFKVLSVKTSLSIQAHPNKVHAEQLHATRPDVYKDPNHKPEMAIALTPFQGLCGFRMIKEIAHYVQGNTKITSCSF
;
A
#
# COMPACT_ATOMS: atom_id res chain seq x y z
N MET A 1 -4.82 28.52 22.66
CA MET A 1 -4.13 27.22 22.51
C MET A 1 -3.01 27.41 21.51
N ALA A 2 -1.84 26.80 21.71
CA ALA A 2 -0.77 26.86 20.71
C ALA A 2 -1.23 26.13 19.43
N SER A 3 -0.99 26.75 18.26
CA SER A 3 -1.25 26.12 16.96
C SER A 3 -0.42 24.86 16.81
N ASP A 4 -0.95 23.87 16.09
CA ASP A 4 -0.20 22.67 15.73
C ASP A 4 1.09 23.04 14.97
N PRO A 5 2.18 22.27 15.15
CA PRO A 5 3.37 22.46 14.35
C PRO A 5 3.07 22.19 12.88
N THR A 6 3.81 22.84 11.99
CA THR A 6 3.67 22.65 10.53
C THR A 6 4.16 21.28 10.07
N VAL A 7 5.05 20.64 10.84
CA VAL A 7 5.58 19.31 10.60
C VAL A 7 5.54 18.52 11.90
N PHE A 8 5.05 17.29 11.82
CA PHE A 8 4.92 16.38 12.95
C PHE A 8 5.16 14.94 12.51
N LEU A 9 5.37 14.05 13.49
CA LEU A 9 5.60 12.64 13.23
C LEU A 9 4.27 11.91 13.02
N LEU A 10 4.33 10.82 12.25
CA LEU A 10 3.23 9.87 12.14
C LEU A 10 3.63 8.54 12.76
N LYS A 11 2.83 8.04 13.70
CA LYS A 11 2.86 6.64 14.10
C LYS A 11 2.03 5.82 13.11
N CYS A 12 2.73 5.05 12.28
CA CYS A 12 2.15 4.35 11.14
C CYS A 12 1.88 2.88 11.46
N GLY A 13 0.79 2.35 10.90
CA GLY A 13 0.37 0.96 11.12
C GLY A 13 1.20 -0.03 10.30
N VAL A 14 1.36 -1.24 10.84
CA VAL A 14 2.11 -2.33 10.21
C VAL A 14 1.22 -3.55 9.99
N GLN A 15 1.25 -4.09 8.78
CA GLN A 15 0.58 -5.34 8.43
C GLN A 15 1.55 -6.52 8.47
N GLN A 16 1.16 -7.59 9.16
CA GLN A 16 1.96 -8.80 9.37
C GLN A 16 1.50 -9.95 8.45
N TYR A 17 1.40 -9.69 7.15
CA TYR A 17 1.01 -10.72 6.19
C TYR A 17 2.11 -11.78 6.05
N ALA A 18 1.73 -13.06 5.91
CA ALA A 18 2.66 -14.19 5.89
C ALA A 18 3.72 -14.13 4.79
N TRP A 19 3.50 -13.35 3.72
CA TRP A 19 4.47 -13.16 2.63
C TRP A 19 5.61 -12.20 2.98
N GLY A 20 5.52 -11.48 4.11
CA GLY A 20 6.49 -10.50 4.54
C GLY A 20 7.83 -11.11 4.96
N LYS A 21 8.89 -10.30 4.95
CA LYS A 21 10.16 -10.67 5.59
C LYS A 21 9.98 -10.81 7.10
N ILE A 22 10.78 -11.68 7.71
CA ILE A 22 10.63 -12.07 9.11
C ILE A 22 11.51 -11.20 9.99
N GLY A 23 10.98 -10.73 11.12
CA GLY A 23 11.75 -10.05 12.14
C GLY A 23 12.55 -8.85 11.60
N SER A 24 13.78 -8.74 12.08
CA SER A 24 14.73 -7.70 11.71
C SER A 24 15.25 -7.77 10.26
N ASP A 25 14.97 -8.83 9.50
CA ASP A 25 15.28 -8.88 8.06
C ASP A 25 14.33 -8.01 7.23
N SER A 26 13.19 -7.61 7.80
CA SER A 26 12.22 -6.74 7.15
C SER A 26 12.60 -5.27 7.26
N GLU A 27 12.63 -4.58 6.12
CA GLU A 27 12.72 -3.11 6.10
C GLU A 27 11.53 -2.44 6.79
N VAL A 28 10.32 -3.01 6.69
CA VAL A 28 9.15 -2.55 7.45
C VAL A 28 9.39 -2.61 8.97
N ALA A 29 9.85 -3.74 9.50
CA ALA A 29 10.19 -3.87 10.92
C ALA A 29 11.29 -2.90 11.37
N LYS A 30 12.36 -2.74 10.58
CA LYS A 30 13.45 -1.79 10.86
C LYS A 30 12.92 -0.36 10.93
N LEU A 31 12.16 0.08 9.92
CA LEU A 31 11.59 1.43 9.89
C LEU A 31 10.68 1.66 11.09
N SER A 32 9.79 0.70 11.38
CA SER A 32 8.82 0.81 12.48
C SER A 32 9.50 0.89 13.84
N LYS A 33 10.53 0.08 14.08
CA LYS A 33 11.33 0.11 15.31
C LYS A 33 12.09 1.43 15.50
N ASN A 34 12.56 2.03 14.40
CA ASN A 34 13.28 3.30 14.47
C ASN A 34 12.34 4.52 14.57
N SER A 35 11.11 4.42 14.07
CA SER A 35 10.14 5.54 14.10
C SER A 35 9.21 5.52 15.30
N ASN A 36 9.05 4.38 15.99
CA ASN A 36 8.15 4.24 17.12
C ASN A 36 8.84 3.45 18.26
N PRO A 37 9.23 4.12 19.36
CA PRO A 37 9.86 3.47 20.51
C PRO A 37 9.01 2.36 21.16
N ASP A 38 7.68 2.45 21.02
CA ASP A 38 6.74 1.47 21.58
C ASP A 38 6.60 0.23 20.68
N PHE A 39 7.21 0.24 19.50
CA PHE A 39 7.10 -0.87 18.56
C PHE A 39 7.89 -2.10 19.04
N ASN A 40 7.16 -3.11 19.49
CA ASN A 40 7.73 -4.39 19.90
C ASN A 40 8.00 -5.30 18.67
N LEU A 41 9.24 -5.27 18.19
CA LEU A 41 9.71 -6.18 17.13
C LEU A 41 9.83 -7.61 17.67
N LYS A 42 9.13 -8.53 17.01
CA LYS A 42 9.21 -9.98 17.23
C LYS A 42 10.02 -10.64 16.12
N GLU A 43 11.16 -11.24 16.46
CA GLU A 43 12.10 -11.77 15.45
C GLU A 43 11.56 -12.95 14.65
N ASP A 44 10.48 -13.59 15.09
CA ASP A 44 9.82 -14.72 14.44
C ASP A 44 8.55 -14.33 13.66
N ALA A 45 8.14 -13.06 13.70
CA ALA A 45 6.92 -12.58 13.04
C ALA A 45 7.19 -11.99 11.65
N PRO A 46 6.25 -12.14 10.69
CA PRO A 46 6.36 -11.46 9.41
C PRO A 46 5.98 -9.98 9.51
N TYR A 47 6.67 -9.14 8.75
CA TYR A 47 6.40 -7.71 8.62
C TYR A 47 6.36 -7.37 7.13
N ALA A 48 5.15 -7.15 6.63
CA ALA A 48 4.89 -7.14 5.19
C ALA A 48 4.72 -5.73 4.64
N GLU A 49 3.88 -4.91 5.29
CA GLU A 49 3.58 -3.56 4.82
C GLU A 49 3.59 -2.55 5.99
N LEU A 50 4.23 -1.40 5.79
CA LEU A 50 4.06 -0.19 6.61
C LEU A 50 3.10 0.74 5.90
N TRP A 51 2.01 1.17 6.55
CA TRP A 51 0.95 2.00 5.94
C TRP A 51 1.00 3.42 6.47
N MET A 52 1.16 4.36 5.54
CA MET A 52 1.21 5.81 5.80
C MET A 52 0.01 6.46 5.09
N GLY A 53 -1.01 6.81 5.85
CA GLY A 53 -2.21 7.45 5.33
C GLY A 53 -3.44 7.27 6.22
N THR A 54 -4.61 7.42 5.62
CA THR A 54 -5.91 7.47 6.32
C THR A 54 -6.74 6.20 6.16
N HIS A 55 -6.12 5.08 5.76
CA HIS A 55 -6.89 3.87 5.47
C HIS A 55 -7.45 3.24 6.77
N PRO A 56 -8.77 2.95 6.86
CA PRO A 56 -9.42 2.54 8.11
C PRO A 56 -8.89 1.22 8.70
N ASN A 57 -8.52 0.25 7.85
CA ASN A 57 -7.96 -1.03 8.30
C ASN A 57 -6.56 -0.95 8.92
N CYS A 58 -5.82 0.14 8.70
CA CYS A 58 -4.47 0.32 9.24
C CYS A 58 -4.19 1.82 9.33
N PRO A 59 -4.83 2.53 10.28
CA PRO A 59 -4.75 3.98 10.36
C PRO A 59 -3.37 4.43 10.82
N SER A 60 -2.91 5.57 10.30
CA SER A 60 -1.80 6.32 10.90
C SER A 60 -2.31 7.30 11.94
N TYR A 61 -1.48 7.62 12.93
CA TYR A 61 -1.77 8.57 14.00
C TYR A 61 -0.79 9.73 13.97
N VAL A 62 -1.30 10.93 14.21
CA VAL A 62 -0.50 12.14 14.43
C VAL A 62 0.09 12.08 15.83
N ASP A 63 1.42 12.20 15.90
CA ASP A 63 2.18 12.19 17.16
C ASP A 63 2.85 13.56 17.35
N ILE A 64 2.22 14.40 18.15
CA ILE A 64 2.70 15.73 18.53
C ILE A 64 3.04 15.71 20.03
N PRO A 65 4.28 16.04 20.43
CA PRO A 65 4.67 16.03 21.83
C PRO A 65 3.74 16.87 22.72
N GLY A 66 3.26 16.27 23.80
CA GLY A 66 2.36 16.92 24.76
C GLY A 66 0.88 16.96 24.35
N LYS A 67 0.51 16.28 23.26
CA LYS A 67 -0.89 16.07 22.85
C LYS A 67 -1.22 14.59 22.83
N GLU A 68 -2.50 14.27 22.97
CA GLU A 68 -2.98 12.91 22.74
C GLU A 68 -2.87 12.54 21.26
N GLU A 69 -2.57 11.28 20.99
CA GLU A 69 -2.54 10.75 19.63
C GLU A 69 -3.94 10.81 19.00
N ILE A 70 -4.02 11.36 17.79
CA ILE A 70 -5.26 11.43 17.01
C ILE A 70 -5.04 10.73 15.67
N LYS A 71 -6.07 10.04 15.17
CA LYS A 71 -5.99 9.45 13.82
C LYS A 71 -5.73 10.54 12.79
N LEU A 72 -4.85 10.27 11.83
CA LEU A 72 -4.56 11.18 10.74
C LEU A 72 -5.83 11.55 9.95
N GLU A 73 -6.76 10.62 9.79
CA GLU A 73 -8.04 10.88 9.14
C GLU A 73 -8.85 11.96 9.88
N ASP A 74 -8.93 11.87 11.20
CA ASP A 74 -9.71 12.81 12.02
C ASP A 74 -9.00 14.17 12.11
N TRP A 75 -7.67 14.16 12.23
CA TRP A 75 -6.89 15.39 12.15
C TRP A 75 -7.10 16.12 10.81
N ILE A 76 -7.12 15.39 9.69
CA ILE A 76 -7.37 15.97 8.35
C ILE A 76 -8.79 16.56 8.22
N LYS A 77 -9.81 15.94 8.85
CA LYS A 77 -11.20 16.47 8.80
C LYS A 77 -11.28 17.89 9.38
N ASP A 78 -10.51 18.15 10.44
CA ASP A 78 -10.44 19.46 11.11
C ASP A 78 -9.44 20.42 10.44
N HIS A 79 -8.57 19.91 9.55
CA HIS A 79 -7.48 20.64 8.90
C HIS A 79 -7.52 20.50 7.37
N ARG A 80 -8.71 20.53 6.77
CA ARG A 80 -8.87 20.36 5.31
C ARG A 80 -8.11 21.40 4.49
N ASP A 81 -7.85 22.58 5.05
CA ASP A 81 -7.03 23.61 4.41
C ASP A 81 -5.61 23.12 4.09
N LYS A 82 -5.10 22.12 4.83
CA LYS A 82 -3.76 21.55 4.64
C LYS A 82 -3.63 20.65 3.41
N LEU A 83 -4.74 20.12 2.88
CA LEU A 83 -4.73 19.31 1.66
C LEU A 83 -4.70 20.15 0.37
N GLY A 84 -5.01 21.44 0.47
CA GLY A 84 -5.14 22.33 -0.68
C GLY A 84 -6.51 22.25 -1.37
N SER A 85 -6.83 23.28 -2.15
CA SER A 85 -8.15 23.46 -2.78
C SER A 85 -8.50 22.37 -3.78
N GLU A 86 -7.54 21.89 -4.56
CA GLU A 86 -7.76 20.83 -5.55
C GLU A 86 -8.19 19.53 -4.88
N VAL A 87 -7.47 19.11 -3.83
CA VAL A 87 -7.81 17.87 -3.12
C VAL A 87 -9.18 17.96 -2.46
N ASN A 88 -9.49 19.12 -1.87
CA ASN A 88 -10.82 19.37 -1.31
C ASN A 88 -11.93 19.25 -2.36
N THR A 89 -11.69 19.75 -3.57
CA THR A 89 -12.68 19.75 -4.66
C THR A 89 -12.85 18.35 -5.27
N TYR A 90 -11.75 17.69 -5.63
CA TYR A 90 -11.79 16.44 -6.40
C TYR A 90 -11.92 15.18 -5.54
N PHE A 91 -11.48 15.23 -4.28
CA PHE A 91 -11.42 14.06 -3.39
C PHE A 91 -12.16 14.28 -2.08
N ASP A 92 -13.06 15.27 -2.00
CA ASP A 92 -13.89 15.56 -0.82
C ASP A 92 -13.05 15.81 0.46
N GLY A 93 -11.86 16.38 0.27
CA GLY A 93 -10.92 16.65 1.37
C GLY A 93 -10.43 15.38 2.06
N LYS A 94 -10.37 14.26 1.34
CA LYS A 94 -9.75 13.01 1.77
C LYS A 94 -8.39 12.87 1.11
N LEU A 95 -7.45 12.27 1.84
CA LEU A 95 -6.13 11.96 1.30
C LEU A 95 -6.29 10.99 0.11
N PRO A 96 -5.87 11.36 -1.12
CA PRO A 96 -6.22 10.60 -2.32
C PRO A 96 -5.24 9.46 -2.64
N PHE A 97 -4.32 9.17 -1.73
CA PHE A 97 -3.35 8.10 -1.88
C PHE A 97 -3.11 7.40 -0.54
N LEU A 98 -2.62 6.15 -0.64
CA LEU A 98 -2.07 5.41 0.48
C LEU A 98 -0.61 5.12 0.16
N PHE A 99 0.29 5.63 0.99
CA PHE A 99 1.71 5.38 0.83
C PHE A 99 2.13 4.16 1.65
N LYS A 100 3.01 3.33 1.08
CA LYS A 100 3.45 2.08 1.73
C LYS A 100 4.94 1.83 1.55
N VAL A 101 5.51 1.15 2.54
CA VAL A 101 6.75 0.37 2.37
C VAL A 101 6.39 -1.10 2.40
N LEU A 102 6.86 -1.87 1.42
CA LEU A 102 6.67 -3.32 1.35
C LEU A 102 7.99 -4.04 1.62
N SER A 103 7.97 -5.06 2.47
CA SER A 103 9.11 -5.96 2.69
C SER A 103 8.76 -7.39 2.29
N VAL A 104 9.06 -7.73 1.05
CA VAL A 104 8.60 -8.95 0.39
C VAL A 104 9.60 -10.10 0.62
N LYS A 105 9.12 -11.24 1.14
CA LYS A 105 9.89 -12.50 1.26
C LYS A 105 9.47 -13.53 0.22
N THR A 106 8.16 -13.66 -0.01
CA THR A 106 7.60 -14.57 -1.02
C THR A 106 6.87 -13.79 -2.10
N SER A 107 6.82 -14.35 -3.31
CA SER A 107 6.13 -13.72 -4.44
C SER A 107 4.66 -13.48 -4.13
N LEU A 108 4.18 -12.29 -4.48
CA LEU A 108 2.77 -11.93 -4.40
C LEU A 108 2.01 -12.50 -5.61
N SER A 109 0.68 -12.53 -5.51
CA SER A 109 -0.18 -12.92 -6.63
C SER A 109 0.05 -12.03 -7.86
N ILE A 110 -0.08 -12.61 -9.05
CA ILE A 110 -0.20 -11.85 -10.29
C ILE A 110 -1.53 -11.09 -10.24
N GLN A 111 -1.49 -9.78 -10.46
CA GLN A 111 -2.62 -8.89 -10.28
C GLN A 111 -2.79 -7.95 -11.47
N ALA A 112 -4.03 -7.54 -11.70
CA ALA A 112 -4.39 -6.43 -12.58
C ALA A 112 -5.51 -5.65 -11.91
N HIS A 113 -5.46 -4.32 -12.01
CA HIS A 113 -6.49 -3.44 -11.46
C HIS A 113 -7.40 -2.94 -12.59
N PRO A 114 -8.73 -2.95 -12.42
CA PRO A 114 -9.63 -2.38 -13.40
C PRO A 114 -9.42 -0.87 -13.54
N ASN A 115 -9.74 -0.33 -14.73
CA ASN A 115 -9.89 1.11 -14.89
C ASN A 115 -11.14 1.61 -14.14
N LYS A 116 -11.34 2.93 -14.08
CA LYS A 116 -12.38 3.54 -13.25
C LYS A 116 -13.79 3.06 -13.62
N VAL A 117 -14.11 3.10 -14.91
CA VAL A 117 -15.42 2.67 -15.44
C VAL A 117 -15.69 1.20 -15.13
N HIS A 118 -14.69 0.33 -15.29
CA HIS A 118 -14.85 -1.09 -15.01
C HIS A 118 -14.92 -1.38 -13.51
N ALA A 119 -14.19 -0.64 -12.67
CA ALA A 119 -14.26 -0.76 -11.21
C ALA A 119 -15.67 -0.43 -10.68
N GLU A 120 -16.31 0.60 -11.21
CA GLU A 120 -17.71 0.96 -10.89
C GLU A 120 -18.69 -0.17 -11.22
N GLN A 121 -18.55 -0.78 -12.41
CA GLN A 121 -19.39 -1.91 -12.82
C GLN A 121 -19.16 -3.15 -11.94
N LEU A 122 -17.90 -3.46 -11.62
CA LEU A 122 -17.53 -4.61 -10.81
C LEU A 122 -18.00 -4.45 -9.36
N HIS A 123 -17.86 -3.25 -8.78
CA HIS A 123 -18.39 -2.94 -7.45
C HIS A 123 -19.91 -3.05 -7.39
N ALA A 124 -20.62 -2.52 -8.40
CA ALA A 124 -22.08 -2.58 -8.44
C ALA A 124 -22.62 -4.01 -8.58
N THR A 125 -21.92 -4.88 -9.32
CA THR A 125 -22.37 -6.27 -9.59
C THR A 125 -21.86 -7.28 -8.56
N ARG A 126 -20.68 -7.05 -7.98
CA ARG A 126 -19.98 -7.96 -7.06
C ARG A 126 -19.35 -7.19 -5.88
N PRO A 127 -20.14 -6.49 -5.05
CA PRO A 127 -19.63 -5.68 -3.93
C PRO A 127 -18.98 -6.53 -2.83
N ASP A 128 -19.27 -7.83 -2.80
CA ASP A 128 -18.60 -8.80 -1.93
C ASP A 128 -17.12 -8.99 -2.29
N VAL A 129 -16.76 -8.85 -3.57
CA VAL A 129 -15.40 -9.03 -4.09
C VAL A 129 -14.70 -7.69 -4.28
N TYR A 130 -15.34 -6.75 -4.97
CA TYR A 130 -14.80 -5.42 -5.26
C TYR A 130 -15.33 -4.45 -4.23
N LYS A 131 -14.49 -4.04 -3.28
CA LYS A 131 -14.92 -3.32 -2.07
C LYS A 131 -15.26 -1.85 -2.30
N ASP A 132 -14.80 -1.28 -3.40
CA ASP A 132 -15.02 0.11 -3.76
C ASP A 132 -15.04 0.29 -5.29
N PRO A 133 -15.58 1.41 -5.78
CA PRO A 133 -15.72 1.67 -7.22
C PRO A 133 -14.51 2.41 -7.83
N ASN A 134 -13.34 2.43 -7.20
CA ASN A 134 -12.19 3.17 -7.71
C ASN A 134 -11.22 2.31 -8.54
N HIS A 135 -10.57 2.96 -9.49
CA HIS A 135 -9.33 2.42 -10.06
C HIS A 135 -8.21 2.43 -9.01
N LYS A 136 -7.17 1.63 -9.23
CA LYS A 136 -6.03 1.56 -8.33
C LYS A 136 -4.71 1.70 -9.11
N PRO A 137 -4.37 2.92 -9.56
CA PRO A 137 -3.04 3.18 -10.10
C PRO A 137 -2.01 3.01 -8.98
N GLU A 138 -0.92 2.30 -9.28
CA GLU A 138 0.16 2.00 -8.33
C GLU A 138 1.51 2.38 -8.93
N MET A 139 2.43 2.81 -8.07
CA MET A 139 3.82 3.08 -8.42
C MET A 139 4.73 2.42 -7.39
N ALA A 140 5.76 1.73 -7.86
CA ALA A 140 6.75 1.07 -7.01
C ALA A 140 8.13 1.72 -7.22
N ILE A 141 8.80 2.02 -6.11
CA ILE A 141 10.18 2.51 -6.07
C ILE A 141 11.00 1.52 -5.24
N ALA A 142 12.07 1.00 -5.84
CA ALA A 142 12.93 0.01 -5.20
C ALA A 142 13.83 0.68 -4.15
N LEU A 143 13.65 0.32 -2.87
CA LEU A 143 14.54 0.72 -1.77
C LEU A 143 15.76 -0.21 -1.62
N THR A 144 15.59 -1.45 -2.07
CA THR A 144 16.60 -2.51 -2.14
C THR A 144 16.51 -3.16 -3.52
N PRO A 145 17.44 -4.05 -3.92
CA PRO A 145 17.24 -4.86 -5.13
C PRO A 145 15.85 -5.50 -5.15
N PHE A 146 15.16 -5.34 -6.28
CA PHE A 146 13.75 -5.69 -6.44
C PHE A 146 13.53 -6.48 -7.73
N GLN A 147 12.64 -7.46 -7.66
CA GLN A 147 12.19 -8.25 -8.82
C GLN A 147 10.67 -8.21 -8.88
N GLY A 148 10.14 -7.98 -10.08
CA GLY A 148 8.70 -7.96 -10.33
C GLY A 148 8.37 -8.36 -11.76
N LEU A 149 7.14 -8.83 -11.97
CA LEU A 149 6.56 -9.02 -13.29
C LEU A 149 5.69 -7.80 -13.61
N CYS A 150 5.89 -7.18 -14.76
CA CYS A 150 5.13 -6.02 -15.19
C CYS A 150 4.88 -6.07 -16.69
N GLY A 151 3.60 -6.10 -17.08
CA GLY A 151 3.17 -6.18 -18.46
C GLY A 151 3.51 -7.50 -19.15
N PHE A 152 3.10 -7.60 -20.41
CA PHE A 152 3.47 -8.71 -21.27
C PHE A 152 4.85 -8.47 -21.89
N ARG A 153 5.58 -9.57 -22.12
CA ARG A 153 6.79 -9.57 -22.96
C ARG A 153 6.46 -9.22 -24.41
N MET A 154 7.48 -8.93 -25.21
CA MET A 154 7.28 -8.75 -26.65
C MET A 154 6.74 -10.04 -27.27
N ILE A 155 5.84 -9.93 -28.25
CA ILE A 155 5.19 -11.08 -28.89
C ILE A 155 6.21 -12.10 -29.42
N LYS A 156 7.35 -11.64 -29.97
CA LYS A 156 8.42 -12.52 -30.45
C LYS A 156 9.05 -13.35 -29.33
N GLU A 157 9.24 -12.76 -28.16
CA GLU A 157 9.77 -13.48 -26.99
C GLU A 157 8.74 -14.49 -26.48
N ILE A 158 7.46 -14.10 -26.40
CA ILE A 158 6.37 -15.00 -26.01
C ILE A 158 6.34 -16.21 -26.95
N ALA A 159 6.35 -15.99 -28.27
CA ALA A 159 6.36 -17.06 -29.25
C ALA A 159 7.58 -18.00 -29.09
N HIS A 160 8.77 -17.42 -28.90
CA HIS A 160 10.00 -18.18 -28.66
C HIS A 160 9.88 -19.09 -27.43
N TYR A 161 9.43 -18.55 -26.29
CA TYR A 161 9.28 -19.32 -25.05
C TYR A 161 8.18 -20.38 -25.11
N VAL A 162 7.07 -20.09 -25.80
CA VAL A 162 6.00 -21.07 -25.99
C VAL A 162 6.50 -22.22 -26.84
N GLN A 163 7.07 -21.96 -28.02
CA GLN A 163 7.56 -22.99 -28.94
C GLN A 163 8.70 -23.83 -28.34
N GLY A 164 9.58 -23.20 -27.57
CA GLY A 164 10.70 -23.87 -26.92
C GLY A 164 10.31 -24.72 -25.70
N ASN A 165 9.05 -24.65 -25.22
CA ASN A 165 8.60 -25.35 -24.03
C ASN A 165 7.53 -26.40 -24.35
N THR A 166 7.96 -27.66 -24.45
CA THR A 166 7.08 -28.81 -24.76
C THR A 166 5.94 -29.00 -23.77
N LYS A 167 6.07 -28.53 -22.52
CA LYS A 167 4.98 -28.59 -21.53
C LYS A 167 3.87 -27.58 -21.81
N ILE A 168 4.19 -26.46 -22.45
CA ILE A 168 3.20 -25.45 -22.83
C ILE A 168 2.57 -25.82 -24.17
N THR A 169 3.38 -26.27 -25.14
CA THR A 169 2.88 -26.62 -26.48
C THR A 169 2.10 -27.93 -26.53
N SER A 170 2.23 -28.81 -25.54
CA SER A 170 1.41 -30.03 -25.43
C SER A 170 0.06 -29.81 -24.73
N CYS A 171 -0.19 -28.63 -24.16
CA CYS A 171 -1.52 -28.26 -23.67
C CYS A 171 -2.46 -28.07 -24.86
N SER A 172 -3.40 -28.99 -25.05
CA SER A 172 -4.51 -28.83 -25.97
C SER A 172 -5.52 -27.87 -25.32
N PHE A 173 -5.70 -26.68 -25.90
CA PHE A 173 -6.76 -25.74 -25.52
C PHE A 173 -8.03 -26.01 -26.33
#